data_AF-V2YBY4-F1
#
_entry.id   AF-V2YBY4-F1
#
_cell.length_a   1.000
_cell.length_b   1.000
_cell.length_c   1.000
_cell.angle_alpha   90.00
_cell.angle_beta   90.00
_cell.angle_gamma   90.00
#
_symmetry.space_group_name_H-M   'P 1'
#
loop_
_entity.id
_entity.type
_entity.pdbx_description
1 polymer ?
#
loop_
_entity_poly.entity_id
_entity_poly.type
_entity_poly.pdbx_seq_one_letter_code
_entity_poly.pdbx_strand_id
1 'polypeptide(L)'
;MKKWKTTLLSTALLLALAVTPAHALEYTFDGPPTGDFGTPTSAEDIIQTGAEPANKDRSKSSALIPPGFGTPTSYLPGSGEYLTPNLAADGPLSGNYTLTVTGGGAPALPGAVDTSAPSGILPWVLLAVPVLWAAAIMAYAYEDGMNIFDLLGRFTVLVERPFAIGWKAHTPKFMLVGLLLYGCGAALYFSTRENRRPGEEHGSARWGNPRQLCAKYRDKDPVKNTILTQNVRMGLNGKKHRRNLLQIVIGGSGAGKTRFFCKPNLMQANCSFLVTDPKGEMLRAVAPLLIQKGYTIKVFDLIDPANSDAFNPFPYIRDDKDAMKLVHNLIRNTTPKNASNNDPFWEKSEIALDTALILYLLHEAPPEEQNFEMVMYMIEHGGAREDSDDFQSPLDLLFEALEEEEPSHIAVREYKIFKQAAGDICSK
;
A
#
# COMPACT_ATOMS: atom_id res chain seq x y z
N MET A 1 -16.93 -42.92 44.41
CA MET A 1 -16.54 -42.51 43.04
C MET A 1 -17.26 -41.28 42.46
N LYS A 2 -18.45 -40.84 42.94
CA LYS A 2 -19.15 -39.65 42.40
C LYS A 2 -18.64 -38.29 42.94
N LYS A 3 -18.21 -38.19 44.19
CA LYS A 3 -17.80 -36.91 44.83
C LYS A 3 -16.48 -36.31 44.31
N TRP A 4 -15.56 -37.12 43.80
CA TRP A 4 -14.26 -36.64 43.28
C TRP A 4 -14.36 -36.08 41.86
N LYS A 5 -15.27 -36.62 41.05
CA LYS A 5 -15.55 -36.09 39.70
C LYS A 5 -16.20 -34.71 39.77
N THR A 6 -17.05 -34.45 40.77
CA THR A 6 -17.69 -33.15 40.96
C THR A 6 -16.74 -32.08 41.50
N THR A 7 -15.77 -32.43 42.35
CA THR A 7 -14.78 -31.46 42.86
C THR A 7 -13.68 -31.12 41.86
N LEU A 8 -13.31 -32.05 40.98
CA LEU A 8 -12.42 -31.78 39.84
C LEU A 8 -13.11 -30.96 38.75
N LEU A 9 -14.40 -31.21 38.48
CA LEU A 9 -15.17 -30.36 37.55
C LEU A 9 -15.38 -28.95 38.12
N SER A 10 -15.67 -28.80 39.41
CA SER A 10 -15.93 -27.49 40.01
C SER A 10 -14.67 -26.63 40.10
N THR A 11 -13.50 -27.24 40.33
CA THR A 11 -12.21 -26.51 40.34
C THR A 11 -11.75 -26.13 38.94
N ALA A 12 -11.99 -26.97 37.92
CA ALA A 12 -11.75 -26.62 36.53
C ALA A 12 -12.70 -25.51 36.01
N LEU A 13 -13.96 -25.48 36.47
CA LEU A 13 -14.94 -24.45 36.11
C LEU A 13 -14.64 -23.09 36.76
N LEU A 14 -14.14 -23.08 38.00
CA LEU A 14 -13.74 -21.86 38.72
C LEU A 14 -12.47 -21.20 38.13
N LEU A 15 -11.54 -21.99 37.59
CA LEU A 15 -10.35 -21.47 36.89
C LEU A 15 -10.68 -20.94 35.48
N ALA A 16 -11.73 -21.45 34.83
CA ALA A 16 -12.21 -20.92 33.55
C ALA A 16 -12.99 -19.60 33.69
N LEU A 17 -13.63 -19.36 34.84
CA LEU A 17 -14.38 -18.13 35.13
C LEU A 17 -13.49 -16.95 35.56
N ALA A 18 -12.22 -17.20 35.91
CA ALA A 18 -11.26 -16.15 36.30
C ALA A 18 -10.45 -15.58 35.11
N VAL A 19 -10.70 -16.06 33.88
CA VAL A 19 -10.10 -15.52 32.66
C VAL A 19 -11.09 -14.55 32.04
N THR A 20 -10.95 -13.26 32.35
CA THR A 20 -11.65 -12.22 31.60
C THR A 20 -11.10 -12.21 30.17
N PRO A 21 -11.92 -12.36 29.12
CA PRO A 21 -11.46 -12.10 27.77
C PRO A 21 -11.16 -10.60 27.68
N ALA A 22 -9.92 -10.25 27.34
CA ALA A 22 -9.59 -8.88 26.96
C ALA A 22 -10.43 -8.52 25.73
N HIS A 23 -11.33 -7.54 25.89
CA HIS A 23 -12.11 -6.99 24.79
C HIS A 23 -11.15 -6.43 23.73
N ALA A 24 -11.24 -6.96 22.50
CA ALA A 24 -10.64 -6.32 21.36
C ALA A 24 -11.36 -4.99 21.11
N LEU A 25 -10.60 -3.90 21.06
CA LEU A 25 -11.08 -2.62 20.55
C LEU A 25 -11.37 -2.80 19.05
N GLU A 26 -12.66 -2.92 18.70
CA GLU A 26 -13.10 -2.88 17.31
C GLU A 26 -12.91 -1.46 16.78
N TYR A 27 -12.04 -1.32 15.78
CA TYR A 27 -12.01 -0.15 14.91
C TYR A 27 -12.71 -0.52 13.62
N THR A 28 -13.90 0.02 13.41
CA THR A 28 -14.61 -0.01 12.13
C THR A 28 -14.06 1.10 11.25
N PHE A 29 -13.28 0.74 10.23
CA PHE A 29 -13.07 1.60 9.07
C PHE A 29 -14.14 1.24 8.04
N ASP A 30 -15.08 2.16 7.81
CA ASP A 30 -15.96 2.07 6.65
C ASP A 30 -15.10 2.22 5.40
N GLY A 31 -15.01 1.15 4.61
CA GLY A 31 -14.49 1.24 3.25
C GLY A 31 -15.43 2.08 2.38
N PRO A 32 -14.92 2.78 1.36
CA PRO A 32 -15.79 3.47 0.42
C PRO A 32 -16.73 2.45 -0.26
N PRO A 33 -18.01 2.78 -0.46
CA PRO A 33 -18.96 1.89 -1.09
C PRO A 33 -18.48 1.53 -2.51
N THR A 34 -18.42 0.22 -2.78
CA THR A 34 -18.04 -0.36 -4.07
C THR A 34 -19.12 -0.09 -5.12
N GLY A 35 -18.78 0.59 -6.22
CA GLY A 35 -19.73 0.83 -7.31
C GLY A 35 -19.21 1.39 -8.65
N ASP A 36 -17.96 1.88 -8.76
CA ASP A 36 -17.54 2.62 -9.96
C ASP A 36 -16.56 1.88 -10.86
N PHE A 37 -17.08 0.96 -11.68
CA PHE A 37 -16.42 0.62 -12.93
C PHE A 37 -17.41 0.80 -14.07
N GLY A 38 -17.21 1.87 -14.86
CA GLY A 38 -17.94 2.09 -16.10
C GLY A 38 -17.69 0.96 -17.09
N THR A 39 -18.73 0.56 -17.82
CA THR A 39 -18.64 -0.42 -18.90
C THR A 39 -17.92 0.15 -20.12
N PRO A 40 -17.13 -0.64 -20.87
CA PRO A 40 -16.39 -0.15 -22.03
C PRO A 40 -17.33 0.18 -23.19
N THR A 41 -17.26 1.42 -23.67
CA THR A 41 -17.96 1.94 -24.85
C THR A 41 -16.94 2.32 -25.91
N SER A 42 -16.90 1.60 -27.04
CA SER A 42 -16.79 2.20 -28.38
C SER A 42 -16.46 1.16 -29.45
N ALA A 43 -17.23 1.24 -30.53
CA ALA A 43 -16.96 0.70 -31.86
C ALA A 43 -16.45 1.84 -32.75
N GLU A 44 -15.49 1.50 -33.64
CA GLU A 44 -15.06 2.22 -34.88
C GLU A 44 -14.44 3.64 -34.70
N ASP A 45 -13.59 4.20 -35.57
CA ASP A 45 -12.93 3.76 -36.82
C ASP A 45 -11.58 4.54 -36.97
N ILE A 46 -10.67 4.05 -37.83
CA ILE A 46 -9.21 4.36 -37.86
C ILE A 46 -8.83 5.44 -38.87
N ILE A 47 -8.01 6.44 -38.50
CA ILE A 47 -7.22 7.25 -39.45
C ILE A 47 -5.80 7.56 -38.89
N GLN A 48 -4.76 7.33 -39.70
CA GLN A 48 -3.33 7.57 -39.42
C GLN A 48 -2.78 8.75 -40.24
N THR A 49 -1.87 9.53 -39.65
CA THR A 49 -0.63 10.15 -40.22
C THR A 49 -0.11 11.19 -39.21
N GLY A 50 1.17 11.53 -39.02
CA GLY A 50 2.47 11.30 -39.65
C GLY A 50 3.52 12.13 -38.86
N ALA A 51 4.81 11.78 -38.96
CA ALA A 51 5.90 12.16 -38.04
C ALA A 51 6.54 13.56 -38.25
N GLU A 52 7.14 14.15 -37.19
CA GLU A 52 8.17 15.24 -37.19
C GLU A 52 8.86 15.35 -35.76
N PRO A 53 9.99 16.05 -35.52
CA PRO A 53 11.21 15.44 -34.93
C PRO A 53 11.80 15.99 -33.59
N ALA A 54 12.64 15.13 -32.99
CA ALA A 54 13.84 15.28 -32.12
C ALA A 54 13.96 16.30 -30.93
N ASN A 55 13.58 15.82 -29.74
CA ASN A 55 14.32 15.72 -28.46
C ASN A 55 15.37 16.80 -28.06
N LYS A 56 15.02 17.65 -27.08
CA LYS A 56 15.95 18.49 -26.29
C LYS A 56 16.04 17.95 -24.86
N ASP A 57 17.25 17.69 -24.33
CA ASP A 57 17.46 17.10 -22.99
C ASP A 57 16.95 18.03 -21.86
N ARG A 58 16.21 17.44 -20.92
CA ARG A 58 15.60 18.09 -19.74
C ARG A 58 15.79 17.25 -18.47
N SER A 59 16.92 16.54 -18.32
CA SER A 59 17.13 15.64 -17.18
C SER A 59 17.37 16.37 -15.84
N LYS A 60 16.87 15.78 -14.74
CA LYS A 60 16.92 16.28 -13.34
C LYS A 60 18.12 15.68 -12.59
N SER A 61 19.33 16.16 -12.83
CA SER A 61 20.60 15.62 -12.31
C SER A 61 20.97 16.04 -10.87
N SER A 62 20.13 16.77 -10.14
CA SER A 62 20.50 17.42 -8.86
C SER A 62 19.55 17.10 -7.69
N ALA A 63 19.30 15.81 -7.41
CA ALA A 63 18.51 15.42 -6.23
C ALA A 63 19.38 15.35 -4.96
N LEU A 64 18.98 16.08 -3.92
CA LEU A 64 19.64 16.14 -2.60
C LEU A 64 18.86 15.31 -1.57
N ILE A 65 19.57 14.63 -0.67
CA ILE A 65 19.02 14.01 0.54
C ILE A 65 18.81 15.12 1.57
N PRO A 66 17.59 15.33 2.09
CA PRO A 66 17.34 16.36 3.09
C PRO A 66 18.12 16.06 4.39
N PRO A 67 18.62 17.08 5.11
CA PRO A 67 19.33 16.89 6.38
C PRO A 67 18.45 16.21 7.43
N GLY A 68 19.10 15.56 8.41
CA GLY A 68 18.40 14.98 9.57
C GLY A 68 17.56 16.02 10.31
N PHE A 69 16.36 15.62 10.74
CA PHE A 69 15.42 16.49 11.44
C PHE A 69 16.03 17.01 12.76
N GLY A 70 16.04 18.33 12.96
CA GLY A 70 16.63 18.98 14.14
C GLY A 70 18.12 19.33 14.01
N THR A 71 18.75 19.07 12.86
CA THR A 71 20.12 19.53 12.60
C THR A 71 20.16 21.04 12.33
N PRO A 72 21.24 21.76 12.65
CA PRO A 72 21.36 23.20 12.39
C PRO A 72 21.15 23.58 10.91
N THR A 73 21.35 22.62 10.00
CA THR A 73 21.18 22.78 8.56
C THR A 73 19.77 22.47 8.06
N SER A 74 18.88 21.87 8.87
CA SER A 74 17.56 21.40 8.39
C SER A 74 16.64 22.51 7.85
N TYR A 75 16.93 23.78 8.16
CA TYR A 75 16.15 24.95 7.73
C TYR A 75 16.80 25.73 6.58
N LEU A 76 18.00 25.33 6.10
CA LEU A 76 18.71 26.03 5.04
C LEU A 76 18.28 25.50 3.65
N PRO A 77 17.82 26.36 2.72
CA PRO A 77 17.47 25.94 1.36
C PRO A 77 18.67 25.38 0.60
N GLY A 78 18.50 24.23 -0.06
CA GLY A 78 19.59 23.57 -0.80
C GLY A 78 20.61 22.85 0.10
N SER A 79 20.38 22.80 1.41
CA SER A 79 21.18 21.97 2.31
C SER A 79 20.74 20.50 2.19
N GLY A 80 21.73 19.61 2.26
CA GLY A 80 21.53 18.18 2.04
C GLY A 80 22.75 17.55 1.39
N GLU A 81 22.91 16.25 1.54
CA GLU A 81 23.97 15.52 0.87
C GLU A 81 23.47 15.05 -0.50
N TYR A 82 24.29 15.16 -1.56
CA TYR A 82 23.88 14.68 -2.88
C TYR A 82 23.55 13.18 -2.80
N LEU A 83 22.39 12.79 -3.35
CA LEU A 83 21.98 11.38 -3.40
C LEU A 83 23.01 10.53 -4.18
N THR A 84 23.76 11.16 -5.08
CA THR A 84 24.84 10.56 -5.87
C THR A 84 26.05 11.51 -5.92
N PRO A 85 26.90 11.54 -4.88
CA PRO A 85 28.03 12.48 -4.80
C PRO A 85 29.06 12.25 -5.92
N ASN A 86 29.10 11.03 -6.46
CA ASN A 86 29.96 10.63 -7.58
C ASN A 86 29.59 11.24 -8.94
N LEU A 87 28.39 11.82 -9.06
CA LEU A 87 27.89 12.45 -10.29
C LEU A 87 27.73 13.98 -10.15
N ALA A 88 28.09 14.53 -8.99
CA ALA A 88 28.19 15.97 -8.80
C ALA A 88 29.36 16.50 -9.64
N ALA A 89 29.24 17.74 -10.14
CA ALA A 89 30.25 18.37 -11.00
C ALA A 89 31.67 18.36 -10.37
N ASP A 90 31.76 18.34 -9.04
CA ASP A 90 33.01 18.32 -8.25
C ASP A 90 33.24 17.00 -7.49
N GLY A 91 32.57 15.91 -7.87
CA GLY A 91 32.70 14.61 -7.23
C GLY A 91 34.08 13.96 -7.44
N PRO A 92 34.52 13.03 -6.57
CA PRO A 92 35.86 12.43 -6.58
C PRO A 92 36.23 11.62 -7.85
N LEU A 93 35.36 11.55 -8.84
CA LEU A 93 35.56 10.90 -10.15
C LEU A 93 35.65 11.91 -11.32
N SER A 94 35.66 13.21 -11.07
CA SER A 94 35.75 14.24 -12.11
C SER A 94 37.18 14.44 -12.67
N GLY A 95 38.18 13.73 -12.15
CA GLY A 95 39.57 13.75 -12.62
C GLY A 95 40.06 12.39 -13.12
N ASN A 96 40.80 12.39 -14.24
CA ASN A 96 41.46 11.22 -14.79
C ASN A 96 42.53 10.68 -13.83
N TYR A 97 42.26 9.56 -13.14
CA TYR A 97 43.27 8.86 -12.34
C TYR A 97 43.25 7.35 -12.57
N THR A 98 44.43 6.80 -12.81
CA THR A 98 44.76 5.37 -12.92
C THR A 98 44.81 4.69 -11.56
N LEU A 99 44.08 3.58 -11.41
CA LEU A 99 43.99 2.77 -10.19
C LEU A 99 45.27 1.94 -9.96
N THR A 100 45.92 2.11 -8.81
CA THR A 100 46.90 1.14 -8.26
C THR A 100 46.29 0.52 -7.00
N VAL A 101 46.11 -0.80 -7.00
CA VAL A 101 45.56 -1.56 -5.86
C VAL A 101 46.70 -2.06 -4.99
N THR A 102 46.76 -1.61 -3.73
CA THR A 102 47.62 -2.20 -2.70
C THR A 102 46.73 -2.80 -1.62
N GLY A 103 46.84 -4.12 -1.44
CA GLY A 103 46.08 -4.88 -0.46
C GLY A 103 46.55 -4.62 0.97
N GLY A 104 45.58 -4.50 1.88
CA GLY A 104 45.78 -4.50 3.32
C GLY A 104 44.60 -5.22 3.98
N GLY A 105 44.86 -6.41 4.51
CA GLY A 105 43.86 -7.30 5.07
C GLY A 105 43.30 -6.81 6.41
N ALA A 106 41.98 -6.96 6.56
CA ALA A 106 41.34 -7.13 7.86
C ALA A 106 40.61 -8.49 7.81
N PRO A 107 40.82 -9.40 8.78
CA PRO A 107 40.16 -10.68 8.79
C PRO A 107 38.66 -10.45 9.03
N ALA A 108 37.84 -10.83 8.06
CA ALA A 108 36.40 -10.92 8.25
C ALA A 108 36.13 -12.05 9.26
N LEU A 109 35.71 -11.68 10.48
CA LEU A 109 35.13 -12.63 11.41
C LEU A 109 33.88 -13.23 10.75
N PRO A 110 33.77 -14.56 10.65
CA PRO A 110 32.57 -15.18 10.12
C PRO A 110 31.38 -14.80 11.01
N GLY A 111 30.31 -14.31 10.37
CA GLY A 111 29.04 -14.05 11.04
C GLY A 111 28.59 -15.31 11.78
N ALA A 112 28.07 -15.10 12.99
CA ALA A 112 27.59 -16.16 13.86
C ALA A 112 26.73 -17.16 13.07
N VAL A 113 27.18 -18.41 13.01
CA VAL A 113 26.38 -19.53 12.53
C VAL A 113 25.21 -19.66 13.49
N ASP A 114 23.99 -19.55 12.98
CA ASP A 114 22.77 -19.90 13.70
C ASP A 114 22.88 -21.37 14.15
N THR A 115 23.32 -21.59 15.39
CA THR A 115 23.25 -22.90 16.06
C THR A 115 21.88 -23.09 16.72
N SER A 116 20.81 -22.55 16.14
CA SER A 116 19.47 -22.96 16.52
C SER A 116 19.25 -24.37 15.98
N ALA A 117 19.63 -25.35 16.81
CA ALA A 117 19.27 -26.74 16.58
C ALA A 117 17.78 -26.79 16.23
N PRO A 118 17.38 -27.56 15.19
CA PRO A 118 15.97 -27.74 14.92
C PRO A 118 15.35 -28.27 16.22
N SER A 119 14.42 -27.51 16.81
CA SER A 119 13.59 -28.00 17.92
C SER A 119 12.66 -29.08 17.36
N GLY A 120 13.25 -30.20 16.98
CA GLY A 120 12.59 -31.36 16.42
C GLY A 120 11.90 -32.14 17.53
N ILE A 121 11.12 -33.13 17.11
CA ILE A 121 10.34 -34.00 18.00
C ILE A 121 11.26 -34.91 18.84
N LEU A 122 12.54 -35.06 18.45
CA LEU A 122 13.50 -36.00 19.04
C LEU A 122 13.75 -35.83 20.55
N PRO A 123 13.95 -34.61 21.11
CA PRO A 123 14.11 -34.43 22.55
C PRO A 123 12.84 -34.75 23.34
N TRP A 124 11.65 -34.53 22.75
CA TRP A 124 10.36 -34.86 23.35
C TRP A 124 10.13 -36.38 23.38
N VAL A 125 10.57 -37.09 22.36
CA VAL A 125 10.53 -38.57 22.36
C VAL A 125 11.50 -39.14 23.39
N LEU A 126 12.69 -38.57 23.55
CA LEU A 126 13.66 -39.00 24.56
C LEU A 126 13.17 -38.76 25.99
N LEU A 127 12.45 -37.66 26.22
CA LEU A 127 11.84 -37.33 27.53
C LEU A 127 10.66 -38.24 27.90
N ALA A 128 10.08 -39.00 26.97
CA ALA A 128 9.09 -40.02 27.29
C ALA A 128 9.68 -41.20 28.09
N VAL A 129 10.97 -41.49 27.93
CA VAL A 129 11.68 -42.58 28.63
C VAL A 129 11.71 -42.37 30.16
N PRO A 130 12.16 -41.21 30.69
CA PRO A 130 12.12 -40.97 32.14
C PRO A 130 10.68 -40.86 32.68
N VAL A 131 9.71 -40.41 31.88
CA VAL A 131 8.29 -40.39 32.27
C VAL A 131 7.75 -41.81 32.46
N LEU A 132 8.06 -42.72 31.53
CA LEU A 132 7.70 -44.13 31.64
C LEU A 132 8.37 -44.83 32.82
N TRP A 133 9.64 -44.52 33.07
CA TRP A 133 10.38 -45.03 34.23
C TRP A 133 9.78 -44.53 35.56
N ALA A 134 9.47 -43.24 35.67
CA ALA A 134 8.84 -42.68 36.86
C ALA A 134 7.44 -43.27 37.09
N ALA A 135 6.66 -43.47 36.02
CA ALA A 135 5.36 -44.14 36.09
C ALA A 135 5.47 -45.61 36.53
N ALA A 136 6.54 -46.31 36.13
CA ALA A 136 6.79 -47.69 36.56
C ALA A 136 7.15 -47.78 38.06
N ILE A 137 7.96 -46.86 38.57
CA ILE A 137 8.27 -46.78 40.02
C ILE A 137 7.03 -46.41 40.83
N MET A 138 6.23 -45.46 40.34
CA MET A 138 4.99 -45.05 40.98
C MET A 138 3.97 -46.21 41.04
N ALA A 139 3.91 -47.04 40.00
CA ALA A 139 3.11 -48.25 40.00
C ALA A 139 3.63 -49.32 40.99
N TYR A 140 4.94 -49.41 41.15
CA TYR A 140 5.55 -50.31 42.12
C TYR A 140 5.29 -49.86 43.57
N ALA A 141 5.28 -48.55 43.82
CA ALA A 141 4.98 -47.94 45.11
C ALA A 141 3.52 -48.08 45.56
N TYR A 142 2.60 -48.37 44.63
CA TYR A 142 1.16 -48.42 44.88
C TYR A 142 0.70 -49.74 45.53
N GLU A 143 -0.13 -49.62 46.56
CA GLU A 143 -0.93 -50.70 47.17
C GLU A 143 -2.38 -50.21 47.39
N ASP A 144 -3.32 -51.15 47.38
CA ASP A 144 -4.75 -50.85 47.50
C ASP A 144 -5.07 -50.23 48.88
N GLY A 145 -5.69 -49.05 48.88
CA GLY A 145 -6.07 -48.32 50.10
C GLY A 145 -5.19 -47.13 50.48
N MET A 146 -4.14 -46.83 49.70
CA MET A 146 -3.27 -45.67 49.95
C MET A 146 -3.88 -44.32 49.54
N ASN A 147 -3.60 -43.28 50.32
CA ASN A 147 -3.81 -41.90 49.88
C ASN A 147 -2.65 -41.42 49.00
N ILE A 148 -2.88 -40.33 48.26
CA ILE A 148 -1.90 -39.79 47.30
C ILE A 148 -0.62 -39.29 47.98
N PHE A 149 -0.70 -38.85 49.23
CA PHE A 149 0.44 -38.42 50.03
C PHE A 149 1.31 -39.61 50.48
N ASP A 150 0.68 -40.73 50.82
CA ASP A 150 1.40 -41.96 51.19
C ASP A 150 2.12 -42.56 49.97
N LEU A 151 1.46 -42.50 48.80
CA LEU A 151 2.05 -42.91 47.53
C LEU A 151 3.27 -42.05 47.17
N LEU A 152 3.17 -40.74 47.36
CA LEU A 152 4.26 -39.80 47.08
C LEU A 152 5.45 -40.01 48.05
N GLY A 153 5.18 -40.27 49.33
CA GLY A 153 6.19 -40.59 50.32
C GLY A 153 6.91 -41.92 50.07
N ARG A 154 6.22 -42.93 49.52
CA ARG A 154 6.85 -44.19 49.08
C ARG A 154 7.62 -44.02 47.77
N PHE A 155 7.12 -43.19 46.87
CA PHE A 155 7.79 -42.89 45.61
C PHE A 155 9.18 -42.27 45.84
N THR A 156 9.32 -41.31 46.76
CA THR A 156 10.63 -40.68 47.06
C THR A 156 11.66 -41.69 47.56
N VAL A 157 11.27 -42.61 48.46
CA VAL A 157 12.13 -43.68 48.97
C VAL A 157 12.52 -44.67 47.86
N LEU A 158 11.62 -44.94 46.91
CA LEU A 158 11.88 -45.87 45.80
C LEU A 158 12.69 -45.25 44.66
N VAL A 159 12.67 -43.92 44.50
CA VAL A 159 13.53 -43.20 43.55
C VAL A 159 15.01 -43.33 43.94
N GLU A 160 15.33 -43.44 45.23
CA GLU A 160 16.70 -43.73 45.72
C GLU A 160 17.19 -45.13 45.33
N ARG A 161 16.30 -46.01 44.82
CA ARG A 161 16.61 -47.35 44.32
C ARG A 161 16.18 -47.51 42.86
N PRO A 162 16.88 -46.87 41.91
CA PRO A 162 16.40 -46.69 40.54
C PRO A 162 16.22 -47.97 39.71
N PHE A 163 16.83 -49.08 40.13
CA PHE A 163 16.80 -50.38 39.44
C PHE A 163 15.89 -51.42 40.12
N ALA A 164 15.24 -51.09 41.24
CA ALA A 164 14.35 -52.00 41.96
C ALA A 164 12.90 -51.94 41.43
N ILE A 165 12.72 -52.15 40.12
CA ILE A 165 11.41 -52.07 39.46
C ILE A 165 10.77 -53.46 39.42
N GLY A 166 9.68 -53.66 40.18
CA GLY A 166 8.85 -54.85 40.09
C GLY A 166 7.63 -54.63 39.19
N TRP A 167 7.33 -55.60 38.32
CA TRP A 167 6.14 -55.52 37.48
C TRP A 167 4.89 -55.93 38.28
N LYS A 168 3.94 -55.01 38.43
CA LYS A 168 2.63 -55.25 39.06
C LYS A 168 1.52 -55.16 38.00
N ALA A 169 0.35 -55.70 38.30
CA ALA A 169 -0.81 -55.66 37.39
C ALA A 169 -1.25 -54.21 37.03
N HIS A 170 -0.92 -53.23 37.86
CA HIS A 170 -1.27 -51.82 37.65
C HIS A 170 -0.23 -51.04 36.81
N THR A 171 0.98 -51.59 36.59
CA THR A 171 2.09 -50.92 35.88
C THR A 171 1.69 -50.40 34.49
N PRO A 172 1.00 -51.18 33.63
CA PRO A 172 0.57 -50.68 32.31
C PRO A 172 -0.40 -49.49 32.38
N LYS A 173 -1.28 -49.44 33.38
CA LYS A 173 -2.26 -48.35 33.56
C LYS A 173 -1.58 -47.05 33.97
N PHE A 174 -0.62 -47.12 34.89
CA PHE A 174 0.16 -45.96 35.33
C PHE A 174 1.06 -45.41 34.22
N MET A 175 1.70 -46.27 33.42
CA MET A 175 2.49 -45.83 32.25
C MET A 175 1.63 -45.13 31.19
N LEU A 176 0.43 -45.64 30.91
CA LEU A 176 -0.50 -45.01 29.97
C LEU A 176 -0.95 -43.63 30.47
N VAL A 177 -1.30 -43.51 31.76
CA VAL A 177 -1.66 -42.22 32.37
C VAL A 177 -0.49 -41.24 32.34
N GLY A 178 0.73 -41.69 32.65
CA GLY A 178 1.95 -40.88 32.58
C GLY A 178 2.24 -40.36 31.18
N LEU A 179 2.13 -41.20 30.16
CA LEU A 179 2.26 -40.79 28.75
C LEU A 179 1.17 -39.82 28.31
N LEU A 180 -0.07 -40.01 28.76
CA LEU A 180 -1.19 -39.12 28.43
C LEU A 180 -0.96 -37.73 29.03
N LEU A 181 -0.58 -37.66 30.32
CA LEU A 181 -0.24 -36.39 30.98
C LEU A 181 0.96 -35.70 30.32
N TYR A 182 1.99 -36.46 29.93
CA TYR A 182 3.14 -35.93 29.20
C TYR A 182 2.75 -35.39 27.83
N GLY A 183 1.94 -36.13 27.06
CA GLY A 183 1.43 -35.71 25.77
C GLY A 183 0.58 -34.43 25.86
N CYS A 184 -0.29 -34.34 26.87
CA CYS A 184 -1.06 -33.12 27.14
C CYS A 184 -0.15 -31.93 27.51
N GLY A 185 0.87 -32.14 28.35
CA GLY A 185 1.84 -31.10 28.70
C GLY A 185 2.66 -30.62 27.50
N ALA A 186 3.12 -31.54 26.67
CA ALA A 186 3.82 -31.22 25.42
C ALA A 186 2.90 -30.45 24.46
N ALA A 187 1.64 -30.88 24.29
CA ALA A 187 0.66 -30.19 23.45
C ALA A 187 0.38 -28.76 23.93
N LEU A 188 0.23 -28.54 25.24
CA LEU A 188 0.07 -27.21 25.82
C LEU A 188 1.32 -26.34 25.59
N TYR A 189 2.52 -26.91 25.73
CA TYR A 189 3.77 -26.21 25.44
C TYR A 189 3.88 -25.79 23.97
N PHE A 190 3.52 -26.67 23.03
CA PHE A 190 3.52 -26.33 21.61
C PHE A 190 2.39 -25.37 21.23
N SER A 191 1.23 -25.44 21.88
CA SER A 191 0.10 -24.55 21.64
C SER A 191 0.33 -23.12 22.16
N THR A 192 1.16 -22.95 23.18
CA THR A 192 1.49 -21.62 23.76
C THR A 192 2.72 -20.98 23.13
N ARG A 193 3.38 -21.66 22.18
CA ARG A 193 4.44 -21.05 21.37
C ARG A 193 3.85 -20.04 20.40
N GLU A 194 3.81 -18.80 20.85
CA GLU A 194 3.75 -17.68 19.94
C GLU A 194 5.00 -17.63 19.07
N ASN A 195 4.84 -17.23 17.81
CA ASN A 195 5.92 -17.12 16.83
C ASN A 195 6.73 -15.82 17.11
N ARG A 196 7.33 -15.75 18.30
CA ARG A 196 8.18 -14.64 18.75
C ARG A 196 9.55 -14.76 18.09
N ARG A 197 10.15 -13.63 17.73
CA ARG A 197 11.52 -13.55 17.22
C ARG A 197 12.40 -12.86 18.26
N PRO A 198 13.00 -13.60 19.20
CA PRO A 198 13.78 -12.99 20.27
C PRO A 198 15.00 -12.27 19.68
N GLY A 199 15.17 -11.00 20.01
CA GLY A 199 16.28 -10.18 19.51
C GLY A 199 16.08 -9.56 18.12
N GLU A 200 14.93 -9.78 17.47
CA GLU A 200 14.57 -9.06 16.25
C GLU A 200 13.43 -8.08 16.52
N GLU A 201 13.66 -6.81 16.18
CA GLU A 201 12.62 -5.80 16.18
C GLU A 201 11.60 -6.07 15.06
N HIS A 202 10.34 -5.71 15.31
CA HIS A 202 9.31 -5.80 14.30
C HIS A 202 9.65 -4.91 13.10
N GLY A 203 9.87 -5.51 11.92
CA GLY A 203 10.30 -4.80 10.72
C GLY A 203 11.74 -5.10 10.29
N SER A 204 12.45 -6.01 10.97
CA SER A 204 13.75 -6.51 10.53
C SER A 204 13.72 -7.00 9.07
N ALA A 205 14.72 -6.58 8.29
CA ALA A 205 14.86 -6.94 6.89
C ALA A 205 16.04 -7.91 6.70
N ARG A 206 15.89 -8.87 5.78
CA ARG A 206 16.96 -9.78 5.39
C ARG A 206 16.98 -9.97 3.88
N TRP A 207 18.15 -10.28 3.34
CA TRP A 207 18.29 -10.68 1.95
C TRP A 207 17.52 -11.97 1.69
N GLY A 208 16.55 -11.91 0.79
CA GLY A 208 15.74 -13.06 0.39
C GLY A 208 16.39 -13.83 -0.75
N ASN A 209 16.19 -15.15 -0.78
CA ASN A 209 16.56 -15.97 -1.94
C ASN A 209 15.59 -15.68 -3.11
N PRO A 210 16.08 -15.25 -4.29
CA PRO A 210 15.20 -14.90 -5.42
C PRO A 210 14.28 -16.03 -5.88
N ARG A 211 14.76 -17.29 -5.86
CA ARG A 211 13.97 -18.46 -6.29
C ARG A 211 12.81 -18.71 -5.34
N GLN A 212 13.06 -18.64 -4.03
CA GLN A 212 12.02 -18.81 -3.01
C GLN A 212 11.00 -17.67 -3.07
N LEU A 213 11.48 -16.43 -3.24
CA LEU A 213 10.63 -15.25 -3.38
C LEU A 213 9.72 -15.36 -4.61
N CYS A 214 10.32 -15.67 -5.76
CA CYS A 214 9.58 -15.85 -7.01
C CYS A 214 8.56 -17.00 -6.90
N ALA A 215 8.92 -18.15 -6.34
CA ALA A 215 7.99 -19.26 -6.14
C ALA A 215 6.80 -18.89 -5.24
N LYS A 216 7.02 -18.03 -4.24
CA LYS A 216 5.98 -17.57 -3.32
C LYS A 216 5.01 -16.56 -3.96
N TYR A 217 5.53 -15.62 -4.75
CA TYR A 217 4.76 -14.46 -5.23
C TYR A 217 4.31 -14.55 -6.69
N ARG A 218 4.96 -15.36 -7.54
CA ARG A 218 4.56 -15.50 -8.93
C ARG A 218 3.23 -16.22 -9.07
N ASP A 219 2.44 -15.81 -10.05
CA ASP A 219 1.38 -16.65 -10.57
C ASP A 219 1.97 -17.75 -11.47
N LYS A 220 1.24 -18.86 -11.59
CA LYS A 220 1.62 -19.98 -12.47
C LYS A 220 1.52 -19.58 -13.94
N ASP A 221 0.54 -18.74 -14.26
CA ASP A 221 0.36 -18.18 -15.60
C ASP A 221 1.36 -17.03 -15.82
N PRO A 222 2.30 -17.15 -16.78
CA PRO A 222 3.28 -16.10 -17.05
C PRO A 222 2.67 -14.74 -17.41
N VAL A 223 1.48 -14.72 -18.04
CA VAL A 223 0.80 -13.49 -18.46
C VAL A 223 0.27 -12.72 -17.26
N LYS A 224 -0.12 -13.41 -16.18
CA LYS A 224 -0.70 -12.81 -14.97
C LYS A 224 0.36 -12.32 -13.97
N ASN A 225 1.53 -11.94 -14.46
CA ASN A 225 2.66 -11.51 -13.64
C ASN A 225 3.20 -10.15 -14.09
N THR A 226 3.62 -9.32 -13.13
CA THR A 226 4.52 -8.19 -13.36
C THR A 226 5.96 -8.67 -13.31
N ILE A 227 6.78 -8.23 -14.27
CA ILE A 227 8.20 -8.52 -14.34
C ILE A 227 8.94 -7.50 -13.47
N LEU A 228 9.63 -7.97 -12.43
CA LEU A 228 10.47 -7.12 -11.56
C LEU A 228 11.95 -7.24 -11.93
N THR A 229 12.43 -8.48 -12.11
CA THR A 229 13.80 -8.80 -12.53
C THR A 229 13.79 -10.05 -13.40
N GLN A 230 14.95 -10.47 -13.90
CA GLN A 230 15.09 -11.75 -14.62
C GLN A 230 14.61 -12.96 -13.78
N ASN A 231 14.75 -12.89 -12.44
CA ASN A 231 14.51 -14.02 -11.55
C ASN A 231 13.27 -13.85 -10.65
N VAL A 232 12.68 -12.64 -10.58
CA VAL A 232 11.56 -12.32 -9.69
C VAL A 232 10.40 -11.74 -10.48
N ARG A 233 9.23 -12.32 -10.24
CA ARG A 233 7.94 -11.90 -10.78
C ARG A 233 6.92 -11.80 -9.66
N MET A 234 5.93 -10.94 -9.82
CA MET A 234 4.84 -10.77 -8.87
C MET A 234 3.51 -10.98 -9.58
N GLY A 235 2.67 -11.87 -9.06
CA GLY A 235 1.34 -12.11 -9.63
C GLY A 235 0.45 -10.87 -9.51
N LEU A 236 -0.42 -10.65 -10.49
CA LEU A 236 -1.38 -9.53 -10.50
C LEU A 236 -2.55 -9.72 -9.50
N ASN A 237 -2.66 -10.89 -8.87
CA ASN A 237 -3.70 -11.14 -7.88
C ASN A 237 -3.19 -10.87 -6.46
N GLY A 238 -3.35 -9.62 -6.02
CA GLY A 238 -3.00 -9.12 -4.69
C GLY A 238 -3.58 -9.94 -3.53
N LYS A 239 -4.77 -10.51 -3.70
CA LYS A 239 -5.47 -11.29 -2.66
C LYS A 239 -4.75 -12.60 -2.34
N LYS A 240 -4.15 -13.23 -3.35
CA LYS A 240 -3.46 -14.53 -3.23
C LYS A 240 -2.24 -14.45 -2.32
N HIS A 241 -1.46 -13.37 -2.45
CA HIS A 241 -0.24 -13.18 -1.66
C HIS A 241 -0.38 -12.12 -0.56
N ARG A 242 -1.55 -11.51 -0.41
CA ARG A 242 -1.87 -10.44 0.57
C ARG A 242 -0.83 -9.32 0.53
N ARG A 243 -0.49 -8.83 -0.67
CA ARG A 243 0.43 -7.69 -0.86
C ARG A 243 -0.16 -6.70 -1.83
N ASN A 244 0.17 -5.43 -1.60
CA ASN A 244 -0.07 -4.36 -2.54
C ASN A 244 0.81 -4.57 -3.79
N LEU A 245 0.26 -4.25 -4.96
CA LEU A 245 0.92 -4.35 -6.26
C LEU A 245 1.59 -3.04 -6.67
N LEU A 246 1.36 -1.95 -5.94
CA LEU A 246 2.06 -0.69 -6.14
C LEU A 246 3.57 -0.90 -6.03
N GLN A 247 4.28 -0.45 -7.07
CA GLN A 247 5.71 -0.61 -7.21
C GLN A 247 6.35 0.76 -7.36
N ILE A 248 7.39 1.00 -6.57
CA ILE A 248 8.20 2.21 -6.65
C ILE A 248 9.55 1.78 -7.22
N VAL A 249 9.87 2.27 -8.42
CA VAL A 249 11.13 1.96 -9.11
C VAL A 249 12.06 3.16 -9.02
N ILE A 250 13.09 3.02 -8.18
CA ILE A 250 14.08 4.07 -7.91
C ILE A 250 15.34 3.78 -8.73
N GLY A 251 15.85 4.80 -9.43
CA GLY A 251 17.11 4.72 -10.14
C GLY A 251 17.48 6.07 -10.74
N GLY A 252 18.78 6.33 -10.89
CA GLY A 252 19.30 7.55 -11.49
C GLY A 252 18.88 7.76 -12.96
N SER A 253 19.22 8.91 -13.52
CA SER A 253 19.16 9.10 -14.98
C SER A 253 20.05 8.05 -15.67
N GLY A 254 19.63 7.54 -16.83
CA GLY A 254 20.37 6.50 -17.55
C GLY A 254 20.33 5.09 -16.94
N ALA A 255 19.77 4.90 -15.73
CA ALA A 255 19.65 3.58 -15.08
C ALA A 255 18.75 2.57 -15.82
N GLY A 256 18.14 2.98 -16.94
CA GLY A 256 17.35 2.10 -17.80
C GLY A 256 15.96 1.76 -17.28
N LYS A 257 15.38 2.55 -16.35
CA LYS A 257 14.02 2.35 -15.80
C LYS A 257 12.98 2.09 -16.91
N THR A 258 12.94 2.94 -17.93
CA THR A 258 12.02 2.80 -19.07
C THR A 258 12.29 1.52 -19.87
N ARG A 259 13.56 1.20 -20.14
CA ARG A 259 13.94 0.07 -21.00
C ARG A 259 13.80 -1.29 -20.31
N PHE A 260 14.16 -1.39 -19.04
CA PHE A 260 14.23 -2.67 -18.32
C PHE A 260 13.00 -2.97 -17.48
N PHE A 261 12.23 -1.96 -17.09
CA PHE A 261 11.02 -2.17 -16.29
C PHE A 261 9.74 -1.80 -17.05
N CYS A 262 9.61 -0.55 -17.53
CA CYS A 262 8.34 -0.10 -18.10
C CYS A 262 8.02 -0.81 -19.44
N LYS A 263 8.95 -0.80 -20.41
CA LYS A 263 8.74 -1.42 -21.73
C LYS A 263 8.43 -2.92 -21.64
N PRO A 264 9.19 -3.76 -20.93
CA PRO A 264 8.88 -5.19 -20.82
C PRO A 264 7.51 -5.45 -20.22
N ASN A 265 7.09 -4.66 -19.22
CA ASN A 265 5.78 -4.83 -18.61
C ASN A 265 4.63 -4.43 -19.55
N LEU A 266 4.75 -3.33 -20.31
CA LEU A 266 3.76 -2.98 -21.33
C LEU A 266 3.69 -4.03 -22.45
N MET A 267 4.84 -4.54 -22.89
CA MET A 267 4.93 -5.55 -23.95
C MET A 267 4.31 -6.89 -23.55
N GLN A 268 4.03 -7.14 -22.26
CA GLN A 268 3.26 -8.32 -21.84
C GLN A 268 1.81 -8.26 -22.30
N ALA A 269 1.27 -7.07 -22.60
CA ALA A 269 -0.10 -6.89 -23.09
C ALA A 269 -1.16 -7.64 -22.25
N ASN A 270 -0.99 -7.61 -20.92
CA ASN A 270 -1.76 -8.43 -19.98
C ASN A 270 -2.87 -7.70 -19.22
N CYS A 271 -2.97 -6.38 -19.35
CA CYS A 271 -4.03 -5.55 -18.75
C CYS A 271 -4.15 -4.22 -19.49
N SER A 272 -5.21 -3.46 -19.21
CA SER A 272 -5.30 -2.06 -19.64
C SER A 272 -4.17 -1.24 -19.00
N PHE A 273 -3.60 -0.31 -19.76
CA PHE A 273 -2.49 0.52 -19.31
C PHE A 273 -2.85 2.00 -19.38
N LEU A 274 -2.56 2.74 -18.30
CA LEU A 274 -2.47 4.19 -18.30
C LEU A 274 -1.00 4.56 -18.13
N VAL A 275 -0.44 5.29 -19.09
CA VAL A 275 1.00 5.58 -19.14
C VAL A 275 1.22 7.07 -19.23
N THR A 276 1.96 7.62 -18.27
CA THR A 276 2.46 8.99 -18.32
C THR A 276 3.80 9.01 -19.07
N ASP A 277 3.78 9.43 -20.34
CA ASP A 277 4.94 9.40 -21.24
C ASP A 277 5.40 10.81 -21.64
N PRO A 278 6.12 11.54 -20.77
CA PRO A 278 6.49 12.93 -21.02
C PRO A 278 7.44 13.14 -22.22
N LYS A 279 7.98 12.06 -22.82
CA LYS A 279 8.90 12.12 -23.97
C LYS A 279 8.36 11.40 -25.22
N GLY A 280 7.16 10.82 -25.15
CA GLY A 280 6.61 9.98 -26.22
C GLY A 280 7.48 8.75 -26.56
N GLU A 281 8.41 8.34 -25.69
CA GLU A 281 9.35 7.24 -25.98
C GLU A 281 8.72 5.86 -25.76
N MET A 282 7.72 5.78 -24.88
CA MET A 282 6.98 4.56 -24.60
C MET A 282 5.96 4.28 -25.70
N LEU A 283 5.17 5.31 -26.05
CA LEU A 283 4.18 5.22 -27.11
C LEU A 283 4.84 4.76 -28.42
N ARG A 284 5.88 5.47 -28.89
CA ARG A 284 6.60 5.11 -30.13
C ARG A 284 7.18 3.69 -30.12
N ALA A 285 7.65 3.22 -28.98
CA ALA A 285 8.32 1.93 -28.88
C ALA A 285 7.36 0.74 -28.77
N VAL A 286 6.19 0.93 -28.15
CA VAL A 286 5.32 -0.19 -27.74
C VAL A 286 3.95 -0.16 -28.42
N ALA A 287 3.50 0.99 -28.94
CA ALA A 287 2.21 1.10 -29.62
C ALA A 287 2.04 0.11 -30.78
N PRO A 288 3.01 -0.11 -31.69
CA PRO A 288 2.83 -1.07 -32.78
C PRO A 288 2.53 -2.49 -32.29
N LEU A 289 3.18 -2.92 -31.19
CA LEU A 289 2.93 -4.21 -30.57
C LEU A 289 1.54 -4.28 -29.92
N LEU A 290 1.15 -3.24 -29.18
CA LEU A 290 -0.15 -3.21 -28.49
C LEU A 290 -1.31 -3.22 -29.50
N ILE A 291 -1.20 -2.48 -30.60
CA ILE A 291 -2.17 -2.51 -31.72
C ILE A 291 -2.28 -3.92 -32.30
N GLN A 292 -1.15 -4.60 -32.55
CA GLN A 292 -1.14 -5.99 -33.00
C GLN A 292 -1.77 -6.97 -32.00
N LYS A 293 -1.74 -6.62 -30.71
CA LYS A 293 -2.39 -7.38 -29.62
C LYS A 293 -3.86 -7.01 -29.42
N GLY A 294 -4.43 -6.14 -30.27
CA GLY A 294 -5.84 -5.74 -30.22
C GLY A 294 -6.15 -4.64 -29.22
N TYR A 295 -5.16 -3.85 -28.79
CA TYR A 295 -5.39 -2.71 -27.90
C TYR A 295 -5.85 -1.49 -28.68
N THR A 296 -6.87 -0.81 -28.16
CA THR A 296 -7.17 0.58 -28.51
C THR A 296 -6.23 1.49 -27.74
N ILE A 297 -5.48 2.32 -28.45
CA ILE A 297 -4.55 3.29 -27.86
C ILE A 297 -5.18 4.67 -27.98
N LYS A 298 -5.26 5.37 -26.85
CA LYS A 298 -5.70 6.77 -26.78
C LYS A 298 -4.55 7.62 -26.24
N VAL A 299 -4.29 8.75 -26.88
CA VAL A 299 -3.19 9.65 -26.57
C VAL A 299 -3.76 10.98 -26.15
N PHE A 300 -3.49 11.37 -24.90
CA PHE A 300 -3.79 12.71 -24.41
C PHE A 300 -2.51 13.55 -24.45
N ASP A 301 -2.31 14.26 -25.55
CA ASP A 301 -1.18 15.17 -25.76
C ASP A 301 -1.60 16.61 -25.41
N LEU A 302 -0.86 17.21 -24.47
CA LEU A 302 -1.04 18.59 -24.02
C LEU A 302 0.00 19.55 -24.66
N ILE A 303 0.97 19.02 -25.40
CA ILE A 303 1.99 19.79 -26.11
C ILE A 303 1.51 20.09 -27.53
N ASP A 304 0.97 19.08 -28.20
CA ASP A 304 0.40 19.21 -29.54
C ASP A 304 -1.05 18.72 -29.55
N PRO A 305 -2.02 19.60 -29.21
CA PRO A 305 -3.43 19.24 -29.13
C PRO A 305 -4.00 18.71 -30.44
N ALA A 306 -3.43 19.08 -31.59
CA ALA A 306 -3.89 18.62 -32.90
C ALA A 306 -3.65 17.11 -33.11
N ASN A 307 -2.68 16.54 -32.40
CA ASN A 307 -2.33 15.11 -32.45
C ASN A 307 -2.85 14.33 -31.23
N SER A 308 -3.78 14.91 -30.46
CA SER A 308 -4.38 14.34 -29.26
C SER A 308 -5.77 13.79 -29.55
N ASP A 309 -6.18 12.72 -28.86
CA ASP A 309 -7.55 12.17 -28.91
C ASP A 309 -8.59 13.08 -28.22
N ALA A 310 -8.17 14.25 -27.72
CA ALA A 310 -8.94 15.19 -26.90
C ALA A 310 -9.54 14.56 -25.63
N PHE A 311 -9.96 15.40 -24.69
CA PHE A 311 -10.62 14.95 -23.48
C PHE A 311 -11.63 15.99 -23.03
N ASN A 312 -12.91 15.61 -23.05
CA ASN A 312 -13.99 16.37 -22.45
C ASN A 312 -14.46 15.64 -21.18
N PRO A 313 -14.39 16.24 -19.98
CA PRO A 313 -14.83 15.58 -18.75
C PRO A 313 -16.35 15.59 -18.54
N PHE A 314 -17.11 16.46 -19.23
CA PHE A 314 -18.58 16.57 -19.05
C PHE A 314 -19.33 15.24 -19.21
N PRO A 315 -19.06 14.41 -20.24
CA PRO A 315 -19.70 13.10 -20.38
C PRO A 315 -19.45 12.12 -19.23
N TYR A 316 -18.49 12.40 -18.35
CA TYR A 316 -18.14 11.56 -17.20
C TYR A 316 -18.71 12.07 -15.87
N ILE A 317 -19.35 13.24 -15.86
CA ILE A 317 -20.01 13.81 -14.68
C ILE A 317 -21.40 13.17 -14.57
N ARG A 318 -21.68 12.50 -13.44
CA ARG A 318 -22.96 11.82 -13.20
C ARG A 318 -23.91 12.57 -12.28
N ASP A 319 -23.35 13.37 -11.38
CA ASP A 319 -24.07 14.16 -10.41
C ASP A 319 -23.34 15.47 -10.12
N ASP A 320 -23.99 16.38 -9.41
CA ASP A 320 -23.42 17.68 -9.04
C ASP A 320 -22.15 17.54 -8.19
N LYS A 321 -22.02 16.43 -7.45
CA LYS A 321 -20.83 16.17 -6.62
C LYS A 321 -19.63 15.84 -7.48
N ASP A 322 -19.81 15.16 -8.60
CA ASP A 322 -18.75 14.90 -9.56
C ASP A 322 -18.28 16.19 -10.24
N ALA A 323 -19.18 17.13 -10.54
CA ALA A 323 -18.82 18.47 -11.01
C ALA A 323 -17.95 19.22 -9.98
N MET A 324 -18.37 19.26 -8.71
CA MET A 324 -17.58 19.86 -7.62
C MET A 324 -16.21 19.18 -7.46
N LYS A 325 -16.14 17.84 -7.53
CA LYS A 325 -14.86 17.11 -7.46
C LYS A 325 -13.95 17.47 -8.63
N LEU A 326 -14.49 17.64 -9.83
CA LEU A 326 -13.72 18.05 -11.01
C LEU A 326 -13.07 19.41 -10.79
N VAL A 327 -13.86 20.41 -10.36
CA VAL A 327 -13.37 21.77 -10.05
C VAL A 327 -12.28 21.73 -8.98
N HIS A 328 -12.54 21.07 -7.85
CA HIS A 328 -11.56 20.93 -6.78
C HIS A 328 -10.26 20.26 -7.26
N ASN A 329 -10.37 19.24 -8.11
CA ASN A 329 -9.19 18.58 -8.67
C ASN A 329 -8.43 19.49 -9.63
N LEU A 330 -9.11 20.32 -10.41
CA LEU A 330 -8.48 21.27 -11.33
C LEU A 330 -7.67 22.30 -10.54
N ILE A 331 -8.32 23.03 -9.63
CA ILE A 331 -7.73 24.10 -8.81
C ILE A 331 -6.57 23.56 -7.96
N ARG A 332 -6.75 22.40 -7.34
CA ARG A 332 -5.69 21.79 -6.53
C ARG A 332 -4.43 21.44 -7.34
N ASN A 333 -4.58 21.11 -8.62
CA ASN A 333 -3.46 20.74 -9.48
C ASN A 333 -2.83 21.94 -10.19
N THR A 334 -3.51 23.09 -10.27
CA THR A 334 -2.98 24.36 -10.80
C THR A 334 -2.33 25.22 -9.71
N THR A 335 -2.74 25.08 -8.44
CA THR A 335 -2.14 25.80 -7.31
C THR A 335 -0.75 25.25 -6.94
N PRO A 336 0.32 26.07 -6.91
CA PRO A 336 1.68 25.61 -6.59
C PRO A 336 1.78 25.06 -5.16
N LYS A 337 2.42 23.89 -4.99
CA LYS A 337 2.51 23.16 -3.71
C LYS A 337 3.19 23.93 -2.54
N ASN A 338 3.97 24.96 -2.86
CA ASN A 338 4.66 25.82 -1.90
C ASN A 338 4.19 27.28 -1.98
N ALA A 339 3.14 27.58 -2.74
CA ALA A 339 2.51 28.89 -2.63
C ALA A 339 1.85 28.92 -1.25
N SER A 340 2.37 29.75 -0.35
CA SER A 340 1.58 30.21 0.78
C SER A 340 0.45 31.02 0.17
N ASN A 341 -0.69 30.38 -0.08
CA ASN A 341 -1.90 31.09 -0.46
C ASN A 341 -2.31 31.88 0.79
N ASN A 342 -1.78 33.10 0.93
CA ASN A 342 -1.99 33.93 2.11
C ASN A 342 -3.46 34.34 2.25
N ASP A 343 -4.28 34.11 1.22
CA ASP A 343 -5.68 34.45 1.25
C ASP A 343 -6.57 33.31 0.71
N PRO A 344 -7.17 32.51 1.61
CA PRO A 344 -8.15 31.46 1.27
C PRO A 344 -9.39 31.98 0.55
N PHE A 345 -9.59 33.30 0.52
CA PHE A 345 -10.70 33.94 -0.15
C PHE A 345 -10.67 33.69 -1.67
N TRP A 346 -9.54 33.95 -2.35
CA TRP A 346 -9.47 33.85 -3.81
C TRP A 346 -9.71 32.42 -4.30
N GLU A 347 -9.19 31.44 -3.56
CA GLU A 347 -9.41 30.02 -3.85
C GLU A 347 -10.89 29.63 -3.71
N LYS A 348 -11.59 30.15 -2.69
CA LYS A 348 -13.03 29.91 -2.54
C LYS A 348 -13.86 30.56 -3.62
N SER A 349 -13.50 31.78 -4.03
CA SER A 349 -14.16 32.50 -5.12
C SER A 349 -13.97 31.78 -6.46
N GLU A 350 -12.76 31.30 -6.74
CA GLU A 350 -12.46 30.49 -7.93
C GLU A 350 -13.27 29.18 -7.94
N ILE A 351 -13.30 28.45 -6.83
CA ILE A 351 -14.12 27.23 -6.68
C ILE A 351 -15.60 27.54 -6.95
N ALA A 352 -16.14 28.60 -6.36
CA ALA A 352 -17.55 28.96 -6.49
C ALA A 352 -17.91 29.34 -7.94
N LEU A 353 -17.08 30.14 -8.61
CA LEU A 353 -17.30 30.52 -10.01
C LEU A 353 -17.22 29.29 -10.92
N ASP A 354 -16.13 28.54 -10.87
CA ASP A 354 -15.94 27.36 -11.74
C ASP A 354 -17.05 26.32 -11.54
N THR A 355 -17.48 26.11 -10.29
CA THR A 355 -18.58 25.20 -9.98
C THR A 355 -19.90 25.72 -10.55
N ALA A 356 -20.19 27.02 -10.42
CA ALA A 356 -21.38 27.62 -10.99
C ALA A 356 -21.43 27.44 -12.52
N LEU A 357 -20.33 27.71 -13.21
CA LEU A 357 -20.25 27.60 -14.67
C LEU A 357 -20.41 26.16 -15.16
N ILE A 358 -19.72 25.21 -14.54
CA ILE A 358 -19.81 23.80 -14.93
C ILE A 358 -21.23 23.26 -14.66
N LEU A 359 -21.84 23.62 -13.52
CA LEU A 359 -23.21 23.21 -13.21
C LEU A 359 -24.24 23.86 -14.15
N TYR A 360 -24.04 25.13 -14.52
CA TYR A 360 -24.89 25.79 -15.51
C TYR A 360 -24.86 25.02 -16.82
N LEU A 361 -23.67 24.74 -17.36
CA LEU A 361 -23.54 24.01 -18.62
C LEU A 361 -24.10 22.59 -18.52
N LEU A 362 -23.92 21.91 -17.39
CA LEU A 362 -24.40 20.54 -17.20
C LEU A 362 -25.93 20.43 -17.25
N HIS A 363 -26.64 21.40 -16.66
CA HIS A 363 -28.10 21.34 -16.50
C HIS A 363 -28.87 22.09 -17.58
N GLU A 364 -28.34 23.23 -18.05
CA GLU A 364 -29.06 24.14 -18.94
C GLU A 364 -28.57 24.08 -20.39
N ALA A 365 -27.28 23.83 -20.61
CA ALA A 365 -26.69 23.89 -21.95
C ALA A 365 -26.85 22.58 -22.74
N PRO A 366 -27.02 22.65 -24.07
CA PRO A 366 -27.11 21.46 -24.90
C PRO A 366 -25.77 20.69 -24.90
N PRO A 367 -25.77 19.35 -25.10
CA PRO A 367 -24.56 18.53 -24.95
C PRO A 367 -23.37 18.97 -25.81
N GLU A 368 -23.60 19.66 -26.92
CA GLU A 368 -22.57 20.19 -27.80
C GLU A 368 -21.80 21.36 -27.15
N GLU A 369 -22.46 22.11 -26.27
CA GLU A 369 -21.90 23.26 -25.54
C GLU A 369 -21.28 22.87 -24.18
N GLN A 370 -21.48 21.63 -23.74
CA GLN A 370 -20.93 21.08 -22.50
C GLN A 370 -19.44 20.76 -22.62
N ASN A 371 -18.61 21.79 -22.72
CA ASN A 371 -17.18 21.67 -22.91
C ASN A 371 -16.41 22.85 -22.27
N PHE A 372 -15.09 22.70 -22.15
CA PHE A 372 -14.23 23.72 -21.51
C PHE A 372 -14.02 24.98 -22.37
N GLU A 373 -14.24 24.91 -23.68
CA GLU A 373 -14.23 26.10 -24.54
C GLU A 373 -15.39 27.03 -24.13
N MET A 374 -16.58 26.48 -23.91
CA MET A 374 -17.72 27.24 -23.42
C MET A 374 -17.51 27.77 -21.99
N VAL A 375 -16.89 26.99 -21.09
CA VAL A 375 -16.51 27.49 -19.75
C VAL A 375 -15.61 28.72 -19.88
N MET A 376 -14.58 28.66 -20.72
CA MET A 376 -13.68 29.80 -20.96
C MET A 376 -14.42 30.98 -21.58
N TYR A 377 -15.31 30.73 -22.54
CA TYR A 377 -16.15 31.76 -23.16
C TYR A 377 -17.02 32.46 -22.11
N MET A 378 -17.66 31.72 -21.19
CA MET A 378 -18.44 32.30 -20.10
C MET A 378 -17.58 33.16 -19.16
N ILE A 379 -16.36 32.71 -18.83
CA ILE A 379 -15.42 33.48 -18.00
C ILE A 379 -15.03 34.80 -18.68
N GLU A 380 -14.71 34.78 -19.98
CA GLU A 380 -14.38 35.98 -20.76
C GLU A 380 -15.52 37.00 -20.78
N HIS A 381 -16.77 36.52 -20.76
CA HIS A 381 -17.98 37.34 -20.72
C HIS A 381 -18.49 37.65 -19.30
N GLY A 382 -17.75 37.24 -18.26
CA GLY A 382 -18.00 37.57 -16.87
C GLY A 382 -17.23 38.79 -16.35
N GLY A 383 -16.50 39.49 -17.22
CA GLY A 383 -15.65 40.62 -16.83
C GLY A 383 -16.45 41.80 -16.24
N ALA A 384 -15.92 42.38 -15.17
CA ALA A 384 -16.41 43.64 -14.59
C ALA A 384 -15.73 44.86 -15.25
N ARG A 385 -16.45 45.98 -15.38
CA ARG A 385 -15.85 47.27 -15.77
C ARG A 385 -15.50 48.06 -14.52
N GLU A 386 -14.24 48.49 -14.39
CA GLU A 386 -13.75 49.27 -13.24
C GLU A 386 -14.44 50.64 -13.09
N ASP A 387 -15.04 51.16 -14.16
CA ASP A 387 -15.54 52.55 -14.23
C ASP A 387 -17.03 52.70 -13.87
N SER A 388 -17.75 51.62 -13.56
CA SER A 388 -19.18 51.68 -13.26
C SER A 388 -19.64 50.52 -12.38
N ASP A 389 -20.03 50.84 -11.15
CA ASP A 389 -20.59 49.89 -10.18
C ASP A 389 -21.91 49.24 -10.65
N ASP A 390 -22.59 49.87 -11.61
CA ASP A 390 -23.87 49.39 -12.17
C ASP A 390 -23.71 48.49 -13.42
N PHE A 391 -22.49 48.12 -13.80
CA PHE A 391 -22.29 47.27 -14.99
C PHE A 391 -22.63 45.81 -14.70
N GLN A 392 -23.67 45.31 -15.37
CA GLN A 392 -23.99 43.88 -15.41
C GLN A 392 -23.29 43.23 -16.61
N SER A 393 -22.52 42.18 -16.35
CA SER A 393 -21.90 41.38 -17.40
C SER A 393 -22.94 40.49 -18.10
N PRO A 394 -22.71 40.03 -19.35
CA PRO A 394 -23.54 39.01 -19.98
C PRO A 394 -23.72 37.75 -19.11
N LEU A 395 -22.68 37.38 -18.34
CA LEU A 395 -22.75 36.29 -17.39
C LEU A 395 -23.70 36.58 -16.21
N ASP A 396 -23.70 37.81 -15.69
CA ASP A 396 -24.64 38.22 -14.63
C ASP A 396 -26.09 38.12 -15.11
N LEU A 397 -26.37 38.63 -16.31
CA LEU A 397 -27.71 38.54 -16.92
C LEU A 397 -28.15 37.09 -17.14
N LEU A 398 -27.21 36.20 -17.49
CA LEU A 398 -27.48 34.78 -17.68
C LEU A 398 -27.92 34.10 -16.39
N PHE A 399 -27.20 34.35 -15.28
CA PHE A 399 -27.56 33.79 -13.98
C PHE A 399 -28.78 34.46 -13.36
N GLU A 400 -29.04 35.74 -13.64
CA GLU A 400 -30.27 36.44 -13.24
C GLU A 400 -31.50 35.82 -13.93
N ALA A 401 -31.42 35.58 -15.24
CA ALA A 401 -32.48 34.89 -15.98
C ALA A 401 -32.73 33.47 -15.45
N LEU A 402 -31.66 32.71 -15.16
CA LEU A 402 -31.80 31.38 -14.55
C LEU A 402 -32.40 31.45 -13.14
N GLU A 403 -32.08 32.48 -12.36
CA GLU A 403 -32.68 32.69 -11.04
C GLU A 403 -34.18 33.01 -11.11
N GLU A 404 -34.61 33.79 -12.11
CA GLU A 404 -36.03 34.09 -12.34
C GLU A 404 -36.83 32.83 -12.68
N GLU A 405 -36.24 31.91 -13.45
CA GLU A 405 -36.88 30.65 -13.84
C GLU A 405 -36.83 29.60 -12.73
N GLU A 406 -35.65 29.36 -12.14
CA GLU A 406 -35.44 28.38 -11.07
C GLU A 406 -34.58 28.94 -9.91
N PRO A 407 -35.20 29.60 -8.91
CA PRO A 407 -34.48 30.22 -7.80
C PRO A 407 -33.66 29.25 -6.92
N SER A 408 -34.01 27.95 -6.93
CA SER A 408 -33.34 26.90 -6.17
C SER A 408 -32.21 26.19 -6.94
N HIS A 409 -31.91 26.60 -8.18
CA HIS A 409 -30.91 25.96 -9.00
C HIS A 409 -29.51 26.04 -8.35
N ILE A 410 -28.75 24.94 -8.39
CA ILE A 410 -27.48 24.85 -7.67
C ILE A 410 -26.43 25.78 -8.27
N ALA A 411 -26.40 25.93 -9.60
CA ALA A 411 -25.49 26.85 -10.26
C ALA A 411 -25.70 28.31 -9.81
N VAL A 412 -26.95 28.74 -9.62
CA VAL A 412 -27.29 30.09 -9.13
C VAL A 412 -26.78 30.28 -7.70
N ARG A 413 -26.91 29.26 -6.85
CA ARG A 413 -26.42 29.31 -5.46
C ARG A 413 -24.92 29.50 -5.40
N GLU A 414 -24.15 28.76 -6.19
CA GLU A 414 -22.69 28.90 -6.26
C GLU A 414 -22.28 30.25 -6.86
N TYR A 415 -23.00 30.73 -7.89
CA TYR A 415 -22.73 32.06 -8.46
C TYR A 415 -22.97 33.19 -7.46
N LYS A 416 -24.01 33.10 -6.63
CA LYS A 416 -24.26 34.06 -5.55
C LYS A 416 -23.14 34.05 -4.50
N ILE A 417 -22.61 32.89 -4.16
CA ILE A 417 -21.47 32.77 -3.24
C ILE A 417 -20.25 33.50 -3.85
N PHE A 418 -20.00 33.32 -5.13
CA PHE A 418 -18.96 34.05 -5.86
C PHE A 418 -19.17 35.58 -5.84
N LYS A 419 -20.38 36.08 -6.15
CA LYS A 419 -20.67 37.52 -6.14
C LYS A 419 -20.58 38.14 -4.74
N GLN A 420 -21.03 37.44 -3.71
CA GLN A 420 -20.88 37.87 -2.31
C GLN A 420 -19.41 38.00 -1.93
N ALA A 421 -18.59 37.03 -2.37
CA ALA A 421 -17.17 37.09 -2.14
C ALA A 421 -16.58 38.35 -2.82
N ALA A 422 -16.86 38.58 -4.11
CA ALA A 422 -16.32 39.72 -4.85
C ALA A 422 -16.70 41.10 -4.27
N GLY A 423 -17.95 41.27 -3.79
CA GLY A 423 -18.42 42.54 -3.22
C GLY A 423 -17.73 42.96 -1.92
N ASP A 424 -17.27 42.00 -1.11
CA ASP A 424 -16.51 42.25 0.13
C ASP A 424 -15.09 42.79 -0.13
N ILE A 425 -14.58 42.68 -1.37
CA ILE A 425 -13.25 43.19 -1.76
C ILE A 425 -13.34 44.62 -2.26
N CYS A 426 -14.30 44.94 -3.14
CA CYS A 426 -14.47 46.30 -3.67
C CYS A 426 -14.88 47.32 -2.58
N SER A 427 -15.38 46.84 -1.44
CA SER A 427 -15.76 47.66 -0.29
C SER A 427 -14.63 47.89 0.74
N LYS A 428 -13.47 47.25 0.57
CA LYS A 428 -12.25 47.46 1.38
C LYS A 428 -11.19 48.22 0.61
#